data_AF-A0A9D4GR86-F1
#
_entry.id   AF-A0A9D4GR86-F1
#
_cell.length_a   1.000
_cell.length_b   1.000
_cell.length_c   1.000
_cell.angle_alpha   90.00
_cell.angle_beta   90.00
_cell.angle_gamma   90.00
#
_symmetry.space_group_name_H-M   'P 1'
#
loop_
_entity.id
_entity.type
_entity.pdbx_description
1 polymer ?
#
loop_
_entity_poly.entity_id
_entity_poly.type
_entity_poly.pdbx_seq_one_letter_code
_entity_poly.pdbx_strand_id
1 'polypeptide(L)' 'MRDQAKVGHIRTQPHSISEYRVYGPMQNYDEFSKAWNCPAGSFMNSRRKCSVW' A
#
# COMPACT_ATOMS: atom_id res chain seq x y z
N MET A 1 -9.57 -8.59 -13.31
CA MET A 1 -9.91 -7.27 -13.89
C MET A 1 -9.22 -7.17 -15.23
N ARG A 2 -9.91 -6.83 -16.32
CA ARG A 2 -9.24 -6.55 -17.61
C ARG A 2 -8.37 -5.30 -17.45
N ASP A 3 -7.13 -5.32 -17.94
CA ASP A 3 -6.12 -4.27 -17.69
C ASP A 3 -6.60 -2.86 -18.02
N GLN A 4 -7.44 -2.71 -19.04
CA GLN A 4 -8.04 -1.43 -19.43
C GLN A 4 -8.88 -0.78 -18.32
N ALA A 5 -9.57 -1.58 -17.50
CA ALA A 5 -10.38 -1.06 -16.39
C ALA A 5 -9.51 -0.44 -15.29
N LYS A 6 -8.32 -0.99 -15.03
CA LYS A 6 -7.35 -0.41 -14.08
C LYS A 6 -6.81 0.93 -14.58
N VAL A 7 -6.50 1.03 -15.88
CA VAL A 7 -6.03 2.28 -16.49
C VAL A 7 -7.08 3.38 -16.39
N GLY A 8 -8.35 3.05 -16.65
CA GLY A 8 -9.46 3.99 -16.47
C GLY A 8 -9.60 4.47 -15.03
N HIS A 9 -9.51 3.56 -14.06
CA HIS A 9 -9.60 3.88 -12.63
C HIS A 9 -8.52 4.87 -12.22
N ILE A 10 -7.25 4.60 -12.55
CA ILE A 10 -6.10 5.45 -12.19
C ILE A 10 -6.30 6.90 -12.67
N ARG A 11 -6.93 7.08 -13.84
CA ARG A 11 -7.10 8.40 -14.46
C ARG A 11 -8.30 9.19 -13.96
N THR A 12 -9.30 8.52 -13.39
CA THR A 12 -10.63 9.13 -13.17
C THR A 12 -11.11 9.06 -11.73
N GLN A 13 -10.64 8.10 -10.94
CA GLN A 13 -11.11 7.89 -9.59
C GLN A 13 -10.22 8.65 -8.59
N PRO A 14 -10.80 9.33 -7.59
CA PRO A 14 -10.02 10.05 -6.57
C PRO A 14 -9.35 9.10 -5.58
N HIS A 15 -9.80 7.84 -5.52
CA HIS A 15 -9.30 6.83 -4.62
C HIS A 15 -8.29 5.91 -5.33
N SER A 16 -7.24 5.53 -4.59
CA SER A 16 -6.31 4.48 -5.01
C SER A 16 -7.03 3.16 -5.33
N ILE A 17 -6.46 2.37 -6.24
CA ILE A 17 -6.98 1.04 -6.58
C ILE A 17 -6.93 0.13 -5.34
N SER A 18 -7.86 -0.82 -5.26
CA SER A 18 -8.09 -1.73 -4.13
C SER A 18 -6.82 -2.26 -3.45
N GLU A 19 -5.90 -2.83 -4.21
CA GLU A 19 -4.67 -3.43 -3.68
C GLU A 19 -3.77 -2.40 -2.97
N TYR A 20 -3.65 -1.20 -3.53
CA TYR A 20 -2.79 -0.14 -2.96
C TYR A 20 -3.43 0.53 -1.75
N ARG A 21 -4.75 0.44 -1.60
CA ARG A 21 -5.43 0.86 -0.36
C ARG A 21 -5.08 -0.04 0.83
N VAL A 22 -4.65 -1.28 0.56
CA VAL A 22 -4.17 -2.20 1.59
C VAL A 22 -2.66 -2.06 1.76
N TYR A 23 -1.90 -2.16 0.66
CA TYR A 23 -0.44 -2.17 0.73
C TYR A 23 0.14 -0.87 1.28
N GLY A 24 -0.35 0.29 0.82
CA GLY A 24 0.19 1.59 1.22
C GLY A 24 0.13 1.83 2.73
N PRO A 25 -1.05 1.78 3.36
CA PRO A 25 -1.17 1.95 4.81
C PRO A 25 -0.38 0.90 5.60
N MET A 26 -0.44 -0.37 5.20
CA MET A 26 0.24 -1.45 5.92
C MET A 26 1.77 -1.34 5.86
N GLN A 27 2.34 -0.89 4.73
CA GLN A 27 3.78 -0.59 4.61
C GLN A 27 4.24 0.49 5.57
N ASN A 28 3.36 1.47 5.86
CA ASN A 28 3.63 2.58 6.76
C ASN A 28 3.38 2.24 8.24
N TYR A 29 2.81 1.07 8.54
CA TYR A 29 2.39 0.70 9.89
C TYR A 29 3.37 -0.28 10.54
N ASP A 30 4.01 0.15 11.63
CA ASP A 30 5.05 -0.64 12.30
C ASP A 30 4.48 -1.85 13.03
N GLU A 31 3.29 -1.71 13.61
CA GLU A 31 2.59 -2.76 14.32
C GLU A 31 2.22 -3.91 13.38
N PHE A 32 1.84 -3.60 12.13
CA PHE A 32 1.66 -4.60 11.10
C PHE A 32 2.98 -5.32 10.81
N SER A 33 4.06 -4.59 10.63
CA SER A 33 5.37 -5.21 10.36
C SER A 33 5.82 -6.14 11.49
N LYS A 34 5.55 -5.77 12.75
CA LYS A 34 5.86 -6.58 13.94
C LYS A 34 4.99 -7.83 14.02
N ALA A 35 3.68 -7.70 13.88
CA ALA A 35 2.75 -8.83 14.02
C ALA A 35 2.98 -9.93 12.98
N TRP A 36 3.49 -9.57 11.80
CA TRP A 36 3.83 -10.53 10.73
C TRP A 36 5.34 -10.79 10.58
N ASN A 37 6.17 -10.33 11.52
CA ASN A 37 7.64 -10.50 11.49
C ASN A 37 8.27 -10.11 10.14
N CYS A 38 7.79 -9.03 9.52
CA CYS A 38 8.26 -8.58 8.22
C CYS A 38 9.70 -8.05 8.31
N PRO A 39 10.66 -8.61 7.55
CA PRO A 39 12.05 -8.14 7.57
C PRO A 39 12.15 -6.67 7.17
N ALA A 40 13.09 -5.93 7.77
CA ALA A 40 13.30 -4.53 7.45
C ALA A 40 13.72 -4.33 5.98
N GLY A 41 13.01 -3.48 5.25
CA GLY A 41 13.21 -3.25 3.82
C GLY A 41 12.49 -4.26 2.92
N SER A 42 11.73 -5.21 3.46
CA SER A 42 10.83 -6.05 2.66
C SER A 42 9.68 -5.22 2.07
N PHE A 43 8.97 -5.77 1.08
CA PHE A 43 7.89 -5.06 0.39
C PHE A 43 6.84 -4.49 1.36
N MET A 44 6.50 -5.20 2.44
CA MET A 44 5.50 -4.75 3.42
C MET A 44 6.10 -4.04 4.65
N ASN A 45 7.42 -3.86 4.71
CA ASN A 45 8.10 -3.12 5.78
C ASN A 45 9.18 -2.22 5.18
N SER A 46 8.74 -1.18 4.49
CA SER A 46 9.62 -0.18 3.86
C SER A 46 10.45 0.56 4.93
N ARG A 47 11.71 0.87 4.60
CA ARG A 47 12.56 1.71 5.47
C ARG A 47 12.09 3.15 5.55
N ARG A 48 11.35 3.63 4.53
CA ARG A 48 10.75 4.96 4.51
C ARG A 48 9.26 4.81 4.73
N LYS A 49 8.77 5.35 5.85
CA LYS A 49 7.37 5.32 6.25
C LYS A 49 6.81 6.73 6.31
N CYS A 50 5.56 6.90 5.90
CA CYS A 50 4.84 8.16 5.91
C CYS A 50 3.86 8.18 7.09
N SER A 51 3.80 9.30 7.83
CA SER A 51 2.72 9.62 8.77
C SER A 51 2.17 11.00 8.44
N VAL A 52 0.89 11.22 8.72
CA VAL A 52 0.20 12.50 8.42
C VAL A 52 -0.41 13.09 9.68
N TRP A 53 -1.09 12.26 10.47
CA TRP A 53 -1.72 12.65 11.73
C TRP A 53 -0.75 12.57 12.89
#